data_AF-A0A3M1VFW0-F1
#
_entry.id   AF-A0A3M1VFW0-F1
#
_cell.length_a   1.000
_cell.length_b   1.000
_cell.length_c   1.000
_cell.angle_alpha   90.00
_cell.angle_beta   90.00
_cell.angle_gamma   90.00
#
_symmetry.space_group_name_H-M   'P 1'
#
loop_
_entity.id
_entity.type
_entity.pdbx_description
1 polymer ?
#
loop_
_entity_poly.entity_id
_entity_poly.type
_entity_poly.pdbx_seq_one_letter_code
_entity_poly.pdbx_strand_id
1 'polypeptide(L)'
;MSAVILSGCNKFTAPDSEEALIKKAFRALKNSSWEDYESVTITSADIQLKKMGISKFKARQSFTGGVQKEIEIKKQRRDFDKAVSMDDPDYIDFSEEALKYISKGRLIKSSEQRLLTGGSIPVKVYAARVKTGGQEFDDLPPYFKITKWKGRDYLLGLEF
;
A
#
# COMPACT_ATOMS: atom_id res chain seq x y z
N MET A 1 8.29 -19.84 40.04
CA MET A 1 8.12 -20.36 38.67
C MET A 1 7.75 -19.18 37.78
N SER A 2 8.68 -18.73 36.96
CA SER A 2 8.50 -17.58 36.07
C SER A 2 7.76 -18.01 34.80
N ALA A 3 6.59 -17.44 34.55
CA ALA A 3 5.89 -17.60 33.28
C ALA A 3 6.40 -16.53 32.30
N VAL A 4 7.20 -16.97 31.33
CA VAL A 4 7.56 -16.17 30.15
C VAL A 4 6.34 -16.16 29.24
N ILE A 5 5.63 -15.03 29.17
CA ILE A 5 4.57 -14.82 28.20
C ILE A 5 5.24 -14.35 26.90
N LEU A 6 5.39 -15.26 25.96
CA LEU A 6 5.74 -14.97 24.56
C LEU A 6 4.60 -14.16 23.93
N SER A 7 4.76 -12.83 23.87
CA SER A 7 3.93 -11.93 23.10
C SER A 7 4.19 -12.12 21.60
N GLY A 8 3.70 -13.24 21.06
CA GLY A 8 3.80 -13.62 19.66
C GLY A 8 2.43 -13.83 19.02
N CYS A 9 1.50 -12.91 19.22
CA CYS A 9 0.22 -12.93 18.50
C CYS A 9 0.27 -11.93 17.35
N ASN A 10 0.58 -12.44 16.15
CA ASN A 10 0.29 -11.80 14.87
C ASN A 10 -1.11 -11.17 14.92
N LYS A 11 -1.18 -9.83 14.87
CA LYS A 11 -2.42 -9.08 14.68
C LYS A 11 -2.95 -9.33 13.27
N PHE A 12 -3.59 -10.47 13.06
CA PHE A 12 -4.53 -10.63 11.96
C PHE A 12 -5.85 -9.94 12.37
N THR A 13 -5.83 -8.61 12.39
CA THR A 13 -7.05 -7.79 12.40
C THR A 13 -7.91 -8.14 11.18
N ALA A 14 -9.23 -7.95 11.30
CA ALA A 14 -10.23 -8.09 10.23
C ALA A 14 -9.70 -7.58 8.87
N PRO A 15 -10.17 -8.12 7.71
CA PRO A 15 -9.71 -7.63 6.42
C PRO A 15 -9.80 -6.11 6.39
N ASP A 16 -8.65 -5.46 6.23
CA ASP A 16 -8.61 -4.00 6.26
C ASP A 16 -9.49 -3.50 5.12
N SER A 17 -10.52 -2.74 5.45
CA SER A 17 -11.32 -2.06 4.43
C SER A 17 -10.43 -1.11 3.63
N GLU A 18 -10.88 -0.71 2.43
CA GLU A 18 -10.18 0.32 1.63
C GLU A 18 -9.77 1.54 2.49
N GLU A 19 -10.66 1.99 3.38
CA GLU A 19 -10.42 3.05 4.37
C GLU A 19 -9.25 2.73 5.32
N ALA A 20 -9.25 1.55 5.92
CA ALA A 20 -8.24 1.16 6.89
C ALA A 20 -6.85 1.02 6.25
N LEU A 21 -6.78 0.51 5.01
CA LEU A 21 -5.54 0.42 4.23
C LEU A 21 -4.96 1.81 3.97
N ILE A 22 -5.78 2.74 3.49
CA ILE A 22 -5.35 4.13 3.22
C ILE A 22 -4.89 4.78 4.50
N LYS A 23 -5.63 4.66 5.60
CA LYS A 23 -5.27 5.24 6.89
C LYS A 23 -3.94 4.73 7.43
N LYS A 24 -3.66 3.43 7.29
CA LYS A 24 -2.37 2.86 7.72
C LYS A 24 -1.22 3.32 6.83
N ALA A 25 -1.41 3.31 5.51
CA ALA A 25 -0.40 3.79 4.57
C ALA A 25 -0.11 5.28 4.76
N PHE A 26 -1.15 6.10 4.96
CA PHE A 26 -1.03 7.50 5.31
C PHE A 26 -0.18 7.70 6.57
N ARG A 27 -0.43 6.91 7.62
CA ARG A 27 0.36 6.98 8.86
C ARG A 27 1.82 6.61 8.62
N ALA A 28 2.07 5.58 7.81
CA ALA A 28 3.43 5.17 7.48
C ALA A 28 4.19 6.26 6.71
N LEU A 29 3.52 6.94 5.76
CA LEU A 29 4.06 8.10 5.05
C LEU A 29 4.34 9.27 6.01
N LYS A 30 3.39 9.61 6.88
CA LYS A 30 3.55 10.68 7.87
C LYS A 30 4.70 10.42 8.85
N ASN A 31 4.93 9.16 9.20
CA ASN A 31 6.02 8.77 10.08
C ASN A 31 7.34 8.51 9.33
N SER A 32 7.38 8.68 8.01
CA SER A 32 8.51 8.32 7.16
C SER A 32 9.03 6.88 7.40
N SER A 33 8.11 5.96 7.72
CA SER A 33 8.40 4.58 8.08
C SER A 33 8.16 3.64 6.90
N TRP A 34 9.24 3.33 6.16
CA TRP A 34 9.18 2.35 5.08
C TRP A 34 8.72 0.97 5.57
N GLU A 35 9.17 0.55 6.75
CA GLU A 35 8.82 -0.76 7.31
C GLU A 35 7.30 -0.89 7.54
N ASP A 36 6.69 0.14 8.13
CA ASP A 36 5.23 0.17 8.31
C ASP A 36 4.50 0.18 6.96
N TYR A 37 5.03 0.91 5.98
CA TYR A 37 4.44 1.02 4.65
C TYR A 37 4.53 -0.31 3.88
N GLU A 38 5.69 -0.96 3.88
CA GLU A 38 5.91 -2.27 3.27
C GLU A 38 5.03 -3.34 3.92
N SER A 39 4.76 -3.23 5.22
CA SER A 39 3.89 -4.19 5.93
C SER A 39 2.42 -4.16 5.49
N VAL A 40 1.96 -3.04 4.90
CA VAL A 40 0.58 -2.86 4.44
C VAL A 40 0.42 -2.97 2.93
N THR A 41 1.51 -2.92 2.16
CA THR A 41 1.48 -3.16 0.71
C THR A 41 1.61 -4.64 0.36
N ILE A 42 1.11 -4.98 -0.82
CA ILE A 42 1.44 -6.24 -1.51
C ILE A 42 1.90 -5.93 -2.92
N THR A 43 2.60 -6.88 -3.53
CA THR A 43 2.96 -6.80 -4.95
C THR A 43 1.94 -7.55 -5.82
N SER A 44 1.86 -7.20 -7.09
CA SER A 44 1.12 -7.99 -8.08
C SER A 44 1.75 -9.38 -8.23
N ALA A 45 3.06 -9.50 -8.04
CA ALA A 45 3.76 -10.79 -7.97
C ALA A 45 3.24 -11.66 -6.81
N ASP A 46 2.96 -11.10 -5.63
CA ASP A 46 2.37 -11.85 -4.50
C ASP A 46 0.99 -12.42 -4.86
N ILE A 47 0.18 -11.66 -5.59
CA ILE A 47 -1.13 -12.10 -6.10
C ILE A 47 -0.94 -13.27 -7.08
N GLN A 48 -0.01 -13.12 -8.04
CA GLN A 48 0.29 -14.16 -9.03
C GLN A 48 0.77 -15.47 -8.38
N LEU A 49 1.77 -15.38 -7.52
CA LEU A 49 2.37 -16.54 -6.85
C LEU A 49 1.32 -17.32 -6.04
N LYS A 50 0.45 -16.61 -5.31
CA LYS A 50 -0.64 -17.24 -4.59
C LYS A 50 -1.75 -17.79 -5.51
N LYS A 51 -2.02 -17.17 -6.67
CA LYS A 51 -2.96 -17.70 -7.67
C LYS A 51 -2.45 -19.03 -8.24
N MET A 52 -1.15 -19.16 -8.44
CA MET A 52 -0.50 -20.39 -8.90
C MET A 52 -0.32 -21.46 -7.82
N GLY A 53 -0.69 -21.19 -6.56
CA GLY A 53 -0.48 -22.12 -5.45
C GLY A 53 1.00 -22.36 -5.10
N ILE A 54 1.89 -21.45 -5.52
CA ILE A 54 3.33 -21.59 -5.30
C ILE A 54 3.65 -21.19 -3.85
N SER A 55 4.35 -22.09 -3.13
CA SER A 55 4.81 -21.81 -1.77
C SER A 55 5.85 -20.68 -1.76
N LYS A 56 5.97 -19.95 -0.64
CA LYS A 56 6.97 -18.87 -0.52
C LYS A 56 8.41 -19.32 -0.85
N PHE A 57 8.75 -20.56 -0.53
CA PHE A 57 10.06 -21.15 -0.85
C PHE A 57 10.25 -21.34 -2.35
N LYS A 58 9.26 -21.93 -3.03
CA LYS A 58 9.28 -22.10 -4.50
C LYS A 58 9.18 -20.76 -5.25
N ALA A 59 8.51 -19.77 -4.66
CA ALA A 59 8.40 -18.43 -5.22
C ALA A 59 9.74 -17.68 -5.26
N ARG A 60 10.60 -17.87 -4.24
CA ARG A 60 11.97 -17.36 -4.24
C ARG A 60 12.86 -18.07 -5.25
N GLN A 61 12.53 -19.31 -5.60
CA GLN A 61 13.26 -20.11 -6.58
C GLN A 61 12.80 -19.88 -8.03
N SER A 62 11.57 -19.41 -8.26
CA SER A 62 11.10 -19.11 -9.61
C SER A 62 11.59 -17.74 -10.09
N PHE A 63 12.34 -17.74 -11.19
CA PHE A 63 12.95 -16.52 -11.77
C PHE A 63 11.93 -15.39 -11.98
N THR A 64 10.77 -15.69 -12.58
CA THR A 64 9.72 -14.70 -12.82
C THR A 64 9.15 -14.12 -11.53
N GLY A 65 8.97 -14.95 -10.50
CA GLY A 65 8.39 -14.54 -9.21
C GLY A 65 9.34 -13.65 -8.41
N GLY A 66 10.61 -14.04 -8.31
CA GLY A 66 11.64 -13.27 -7.62
C GLY A 66 11.91 -11.92 -8.29
N VAL A 67 12.18 -11.93 -9.60
CA VAL A 67 12.55 -10.72 -10.35
C VAL A 67 11.41 -9.69 -10.38
N GLN A 68 10.18 -10.10 -10.68
CA GLN A 68 9.07 -9.15 -10.74
C GLN A 68 8.80 -8.54 -9.35
N LYS A 69 8.81 -9.37 -8.29
CA LYS A 69 8.57 -8.88 -6.94
C LYS A 69 9.61 -7.85 -6.52
N GLU A 70 10.89 -8.10 -6.80
CA GLU A 70 11.97 -7.14 -6.50
C GLU A 70 11.80 -5.82 -7.26
N ILE A 71 11.41 -5.87 -8.54
CA ILE A 71 11.14 -4.67 -9.34
C ILE A 71 9.98 -3.85 -8.73
N GLU A 72 8.91 -4.53 -8.33
CA GLU A 72 7.74 -3.87 -7.74
C GLU A 72 8.03 -3.30 -6.35
N ILE A 73 8.79 -4.00 -5.51
CA ILE A 73 9.25 -3.47 -4.21
C ILE A 73 10.13 -2.23 -4.43
N LYS A 74 11.10 -2.28 -5.37
CA LYS A 74 11.92 -1.11 -5.72
C LYS A 74 11.08 0.06 -6.22
N LYS A 75 10.03 -0.20 -6.99
CA LYS A 75 9.08 0.84 -7.41
C LYS A 75 8.32 1.41 -6.20
N GLN A 76 7.75 0.57 -5.36
CA GLN A 76 7.04 0.99 -4.14
C GLN A 76 7.95 1.82 -3.24
N ARG A 77 9.23 1.44 -3.11
CA ARG A 77 10.22 2.18 -2.32
C ARG A 77 10.49 3.55 -2.90
N ARG A 78 10.76 3.64 -4.20
CA ARG A 78 10.95 4.93 -4.88
C ARG A 78 9.72 5.84 -4.75
N ASP A 79 8.52 5.28 -4.93
CA ASP A 79 7.28 6.03 -4.83
C ASP A 79 7.04 6.51 -3.38
N PHE A 80 7.40 5.69 -2.38
CA PHE A 80 7.40 6.07 -0.98
C PHE A 80 8.40 7.19 -0.69
N ASP A 81 9.66 7.03 -1.12
CA ASP A 81 10.71 8.02 -0.91
C ASP A 81 10.30 9.36 -1.54
N LYS A 82 9.71 9.33 -2.75
CA LYS A 82 9.15 10.53 -3.41
C LYS A 82 8.02 11.19 -2.63
N ALA A 83 7.15 10.40 -2.01
CA ALA A 83 6.04 10.92 -1.21
C ALA A 83 6.49 11.58 0.11
N VAL A 84 7.68 11.24 0.60
CA VAL A 84 8.23 11.79 1.87
C VAL A 84 9.37 12.80 1.65
N SER A 85 9.91 12.94 0.43
CA SER A 85 11.13 13.73 0.19
C SER A 85 10.91 15.23 0.00
N MET A 86 9.69 15.78 0.16
CA MET A 86 9.39 17.22 0.13
C MET A 86 9.79 17.98 -1.17
N ASP A 87 10.22 17.28 -2.23
CA ASP A 87 10.86 17.92 -3.39
C ASP A 87 9.89 18.44 -4.46
N ASP A 88 8.59 18.15 -4.34
CA ASP A 88 7.61 18.49 -5.38
C ASP A 88 6.43 19.28 -4.79
N PRO A 89 6.26 20.57 -5.17
CA PRO A 89 5.22 21.44 -4.65
C PRO A 89 3.80 21.04 -5.07
N ASP A 90 3.65 20.16 -6.07
CA ASP A 90 2.34 19.68 -6.52
C ASP A 90 1.83 18.50 -5.66
N TYR A 91 2.61 18.02 -4.70
CA TYR A 91 2.25 16.90 -3.82
C TYR A 91 2.06 17.32 -2.38
N ILE A 92 1.29 16.50 -1.66
CA ILE A 92 1.11 16.71 -0.24
C ILE A 92 2.36 16.28 0.53
N ASP A 93 2.82 17.17 1.41
CA ASP A 93 3.87 16.84 2.38
C ASP A 93 3.25 16.07 3.56
N PHE A 94 3.40 14.75 3.57
CA PHE A 94 2.89 13.93 4.68
C PHE A 94 3.63 14.16 6.00
N SER A 95 4.86 14.68 5.96
CA SER A 95 5.65 14.95 7.15
C SER A 95 5.14 16.16 7.93
N GLU A 96 4.30 17.01 7.31
CA GLU A 96 3.73 18.18 7.95
C GLU A 96 2.92 17.78 9.21
N GLU A 97 3.29 18.33 10.37
CA GLU A 97 2.61 18.02 11.64
C GLU A 97 1.12 18.40 11.60
N ALA A 98 0.80 19.54 10.97
CA ALA A 98 -0.56 20.05 10.83
C ALA A 98 -1.46 19.16 9.96
N LEU A 99 -0.86 18.33 9.09
CA LEU A 99 -1.61 17.46 8.19
C LEU A 99 -2.31 16.33 8.94
N LYS A 100 -3.65 16.29 8.85
CA LYS A 100 -4.48 15.29 9.49
C LYS A 100 -5.25 14.49 8.46
N TYR A 101 -5.17 13.17 8.56
CA TYR A 101 -6.05 12.27 7.81
C TYR A 101 -7.50 12.39 8.31
N ILE A 102 -8.44 12.58 7.38
CA ILE A 102 -9.88 12.61 7.67
C ILE A 102 -10.51 11.27 7.29
N SER A 103 -10.42 10.91 6.01
CA SER A 103 -11.03 9.69 5.47
C SER A 103 -10.40 9.28 4.13
N LYS A 104 -10.84 8.14 3.57
CA LYS A 104 -10.75 7.89 2.14
C LYS A 104 -11.40 9.04 1.39
N GLY A 105 -10.66 9.61 0.45
CA GLY A 105 -11.11 10.70 -0.39
C GLY A 105 -11.74 10.19 -1.67
N ARG A 106 -11.62 10.99 -2.73
CA ARG A 106 -12.23 10.74 -4.02
C ARG A 106 -11.64 9.51 -4.70
N LEU A 107 -12.49 8.75 -5.41
CA LEU A 107 -12.04 7.77 -6.39
C LEU A 107 -11.54 8.52 -7.64
N ILE A 108 -10.23 8.47 -7.90
CA ILE A 108 -9.60 9.11 -9.04
C ILE A 108 -9.78 8.27 -10.30
N LYS A 109 -9.60 6.95 -10.16
CA LYS A 109 -9.63 6.03 -11.30
C LYS A 109 -10.03 4.63 -10.86
N SER A 110 -10.74 3.94 -11.74
CA SER A 110 -10.95 2.49 -11.69
C SER A 110 -10.47 1.88 -13.00
N SER A 111 -9.65 0.83 -12.92
CA SER A 111 -9.07 0.17 -14.08
C SER A 111 -8.78 -1.30 -13.81
N GLU A 112 -8.41 -2.05 -14.83
CA GLU A 112 -7.87 -3.39 -14.68
C GLU A 112 -6.34 -3.40 -14.82
N GLN A 113 -5.65 -4.10 -13.93
CA GLN A 113 -4.23 -4.38 -14.08
C GLN A 113 -4.03 -5.82 -14.54
N ARG A 114 -3.43 -5.98 -15.72
CA ARG A 114 -3.04 -7.30 -16.23
C ARG A 114 -1.93 -7.91 -15.38
N LEU A 115 -2.05 -9.20 -15.11
CA LEU A 115 -1.03 -10.02 -14.47
C LEU A 115 -0.23 -10.77 -15.53
N LEU A 116 1.04 -11.08 -15.25
CA LEU A 116 1.91 -11.78 -16.21
C LEU A 116 1.41 -13.19 -16.55
N THR A 117 0.68 -13.84 -15.65
CA THR A 117 0.16 -15.20 -15.82
C THR A 117 -1.07 -15.29 -16.73
N GLY A 118 -1.51 -14.19 -17.32
CA GLY A 118 -2.83 -14.08 -17.93
C GLY A 118 -3.92 -13.83 -16.86
N GLY A 119 -4.80 -12.89 -17.19
CA GLY A 119 -5.86 -12.39 -16.33
C GLY A 119 -5.61 -10.97 -15.80
N SER A 120 -6.65 -10.40 -15.23
CA SER A 120 -6.66 -9.04 -14.69
C SER A 120 -7.10 -9.05 -13.23
N ILE A 121 -6.69 -8.02 -12.50
CA ILE A 121 -7.28 -7.65 -11.20
C ILE A 121 -7.90 -6.26 -11.28
N PRO A 122 -9.04 -6.02 -10.61
CA PRO A 122 -9.60 -4.69 -10.52
C PRO A 122 -8.69 -3.83 -9.64
N VAL A 123 -8.42 -2.61 -10.08
CA VAL A 123 -7.62 -1.62 -9.37
C VAL A 123 -8.43 -0.34 -9.25
N LYS A 124 -8.48 0.20 -8.04
CA LYS A 124 -9.05 1.51 -7.73
C LYS A 124 -7.97 2.41 -7.16
N VAL A 125 -7.96 3.66 -7.59
CA VAL A 125 -6.99 4.67 -7.16
C VAL A 125 -7.76 5.75 -6.41
N TYR A 126 -7.43 5.95 -5.14
CA TYR A 126 -8.11 6.89 -4.27
C TYR A 126 -7.17 8.00 -3.81
N ALA A 127 -7.66 9.24 -3.76
CA ALA A 127 -7.02 10.28 -2.96
C ALA A 127 -7.31 10.05 -1.47
N ALA A 128 -6.45 10.57 -0.59
CA ALA A 128 -6.78 10.72 0.82
C ALA A 128 -7.49 12.07 1.02
N ARG A 129 -8.54 12.08 1.84
CA ARG A 129 -9.10 13.33 2.35
C ARG A 129 -8.34 13.75 3.58
N VAL A 130 -7.82 14.95 3.57
CA VAL A 130 -6.87 15.46 4.57
C VAL A 130 -7.23 16.89 4.97
N LYS A 131 -6.76 17.30 6.14
CA LYS A 131 -6.89 18.67 6.65
C LYS A 131 -5.51 19.23 6.97
N THR A 132 -5.16 20.39 6.42
CA THR A 132 -3.98 21.17 6.79
C THR A 132 -4.33 22.66 6.78
N GLY A 133 -3.75 23.44 7.69
CA GLY A 133 -4.02 24.89 7.76
C GLY A 133 -5.50 25.30 7.90
N GLY A 134 -6.37 24.41 8.39
CA GLY A 134 -7.83 24.62 8.45
C GLY A 134 -8.58 24.36 7.14
N GLN A 135 -7.87 24.12 6.04
CA GLN A 135 -8.43 23.73 4.75
C GLN A 135 -8.48 22.21 4.62
N GLU A 136 -9.48 21.71 3.89
CA GLU A 136 -9.61 20.30 3.59
C GLU A 136 -9.37 20.07 2.10
N PHE A 137 -8.64 19.01 1.79
CA PHE A 137 -8.31 18.61 0.44
C PHE A 137 -8.72 17.14 0.25
N ASP A 138 -9.28 16.80 -0.90
CA ASP A 138 -9.74 15.45 -1.21
C ASP A 138 -9.30 14.95 -2.60
N ASP A 139 -8.38 15.67 -3.24
CA ASP A 139 -7.78 15.39 -4.54
C ASP A 139 -6.35 15.93 -4.60
N LEU A 140 -5.45 15.33 -3.82
CA LEU A 140 -4.01 15.65 -3.82
C LEU A 140 -3.19 14.36 -3.94
N PRO A 141 -2.19 14.31 -4.86
CA PRO A 141 -1.29 13.18 -4.95
C PRO A 141 -0.30 13.16 -3.77
N PRO A 142 0.29 11.99 -3.48
CA PRO A 142 0.07 10.69 -4.11
C PRO A 142 -1.28 10.06 -3.78
N TYR A 143 -1.76 9.28 -4.73
CA TYR A 143 -2.97 8.48 -4.62
C TYR A 143 -2.67 7.04 -4.18
N PHE A 144 -3.63 6.40 -3.51
CA PHE A 144 -3.52 5.06 -2.97
C PHE A 144 -4.16 4.05 -3.91
N LYS A 145 -3.34 3.14 -4.42
CA LYS A 145 -3.76 2.13 -5.39
C LYS A 145 -4.18 0.85 -4.68
N ILE A 146 -5.47 0.53 -4.72
CA ILE A 146 -6.09 -0.59 -4.01
C ILE A 146 -6.63 -1.60 -5.00
N THR A 147 -6.55 -2.89 -4.66
CA THR A 147 -7.20 -3.96 -5.40
C THR A 147 -8.02 -4.84 -4.46
N LYS A 148 -9.12 -5.40 -4.97
CA LYS A 148 -9.89 -6.43 -4.28
C LYS A 148 -9.53 -7.80 -4.84
N TRP A 149 -9.04 -8.68 -3.99
CA TRP A 149 -8.65 -10.03 -4.38
C TRP A 149 -9.06 -11.07 -3.34
N LYS A 150 -9.66 -12.17 -3.78
CA LYS A 150 -10.24 -13.23 -2.90
C LYS A 150 -11.11 -12.66 -1.76
N GLY A 151 -11.92 -11.64 -2.08
CA GLY A 151 -12.85 -11.01 -1.14
C GLY A 151 -12.21 -10.04 -0.15
N ARG A 152 -10.91 -9.74 -0.25
CA ARG A 152 -10.20 -8.81 0.63
C ARG A 152 -9.58 -7.68 -0.17
N ASP A 153 -9.50 -6.51 0.46
CA ASP A 153 -8.83 -5.36 -0.12
C ASP A 153 -7.33 -5.40 0.19
N TYR A 154 -6.53 -4.88 -0.73
CA TYR A 154 -5.08 -4.83 -0.62
C TYR A 154 -4.53 -3.55 -1.24
N LEU A 155 -3.50 -2.98 -0.62
CA LEU A 155 -2.78 -1.84 -1.17
C LEU A 155 -1.65 -2.34 -2.09
N LEU A 156 -1.62 -1.87 -3.33
CA LEU A 156 -0.59 -2.17 -4.33
C LEU A 156 0.55 -1.15 -4.35
N GLY A 157 0.35 0.02 -3.75
CA GLY A 157 1.33 1.11 -3.70
C GLY A 157 0.70 2.48 -3.91
N LEU A 158 1.55 3.44 -4.28
CA LEU A 158 1.15 4.80 -4.64
C LEU A 158 1.05 4.99 -6.16
N GLU A 159 0.31 6.01 -6.58
CA GLU A 159 0.23 6.54 -7.95
C GLU A 159 0.35 8.07 -7.88
N PHE A 160 1.13 8.66 -8.78
CA PHE A 160 1.34 10.10 -8.91
C PHE A 160 0.81 10.57 -10.26
#